data_AF-A0A7W8S4G8-F1
#
_entry.id   AF-A0A7W8S4G8-F1
#
_cell.length_a   1.000
_cell.length_b   1.000
_cell.length_c   1.000
_cell.angle_alpha   90.00
_cell.angle_beta   90.00
_cell.angle_gamma   90.00
#
_symmetry.space_group_name_H-M   'P 1'
#
loop_
_entity.id
_entity.type
_entity.pdbx_description
1 polymer ?
#
loop_
_entity_poly.entity_id
_entity_poly.type
_entity_poly.pdbx_seq_one_letter_code
_entity_poly.pdbx_strand_id
1 'polypeptide(L)'
;MEPDEVTSSIEEWMGVEERRDEARRRRYELIRKRYLPDWTPAPIIRRYHGRLNSLHWARLDRHWENLNGQKPLFGVNPRWVEIEIARMTRLCQYNPEMQKVWETIAATPIANERFKRFILTRDDAIEWMLREVDGIMSNFSSMPKLTAAARGKSFTKVISAAENLLKAIEECGEVHALMTTALADFIGHRNLAARFKWGEKILAGTAWCPRFAFDHGNRYGAPESIEILDNEPIPDWHARSAEEKFRWLHDEIQGASLMDVLNFSLGRICDAGNTPLPVPQPGRSDGGFLPFLIRELSARMNAIYGKPLDSTVALLASAIADLPEPLSRDAVRPYLRKGGKKSAGESRKSSRGKKSKQTR
;
A
#
# COMPACT_ATOMS: atom_id res chain seq x y z
N MET A 1 -29.19 -44.81 -0.71
CA MET A 1 -28.09 -44.27 -1.54
C MET A 1 -26.85 -45.01 -1.10
N GLU A 2 -26.41 -45.93 -1.93
CA GLU A 2 -25.20 -46.71 -1.67
C GLU A 2 -23.96 -45.80 -1.80
N PRO A 3 -22.93 -45.98 -0.97
CA PRO A 3 -21.71 -45.16 -1.00
C PRO A 3 -21.03 -45.09 -2.37
N ASP A 4 -21.20 -46.13 -3.20
CA ASP A 4 -20.53 -46.29 -4.50
C ASP A 4 -21.08 -45.35 -5.60
N GLU A 5 -22.35 -44.94 -5.52
CA GLU A 5 -22.95 -43.98 -6.47
C GLU A 5 -22.43 -42.55 -6.27
N VAL A 6 -22.06 -42.20 -5.02
CA VAL A 6 -21.55 -40.86 -4.67
C VAL A 6 -20.09 -40.70 -5.09
N THR A 7 -19.26 -41.75 -4.93
CA THR A 7 -17.86 -41.75 -5.37
C THR A 7 -17.72 -41.76 -6.90
N SER A 8 -18.56 -42.52 -7.61
CA SER A 8 -18.58 -42.52 -9.09
C SER A 8 -18.95 -41.13 -9.65
N SER A 9 -19.88 -40.44 -9.01
CA SER A 9 -20.26 -39.07 -9.38
C SER A 9 -19.10 -38.11 -9.13
N ILE A 10 -18.45 -38.15 -7.98
CA ILE A 10 -17.31 -37.26 -7.65
C ILE A 10 -16.14 -37.44 -8.62
N GLU A 11 -15.76 -38.67 -8.97
CA GLU A 11 -14.70 -38.95 -9.94
C GLU A 11 -15.04 -38.46 -11.35
N GLU A 12 -16.29 -38.60 -11.78
CA GLU A 12 -16.76 -38.11 -13.06
C GLU A 12 -16.79 -36.57 -13.12
N TRP A 13 -17.22 -35.92 -12.05
CA TRP A 13 -17.20 -34.46 -11.89
C TRP A 13 -15.77 -33.90 -11.88
N MET A 14 -14.85 -34.52 -11.13
CA MET A 14 -13.43 -34.13 -11.12
C MET A 14 -12.80 -34.29 -12.51
N GLY A 15 -13.07 -35.38 -13.22
CA GLY A 15 -12.58 -35.59 -14.59
C GLY A 15 -13.16 -34.61 -15.61
N VAL A 16 -14.36 -34.07 -15.41
CA VAL A 16 -14.92 -32.99 -16.23
C VAL A 16 -14.25 -31.64 -15.94
N GLU A 17 -13.96 -31.35 -14.67
CA GLU A 17 -13.30 -30.11 -14.26
C GLU A 17 -11.84 -30.05 -14.74
N GLU A 18 -11.08 -31.15 -14.61
CA GLU A 18 -9.71 -31.25 -15.12
C GLU A 18 -9.63 -31.05 -16.63
N ARG A 19 -10.56 -31.64 -17.39
CA ARG A 19 -10.62 -31.45 -18.86
C ARG A 19 -10.93 -30.00 -19.24
N ARG A 20 -11.83 -29.33 -18.50
CA ARG A 20 -12.15 -27.92 -18.71
C ARG A 20 -10.95 -27.02 -18.39
N ASP A 21 -10.23 -27.31 -17.31
CA ASP A 21 -9.04 -26.56 -16.92
C ASP A 21 -7.88 -26.74 -17.89
N GLU A 22 -7.67 -27.97 -18.38
CA GLU A 22 -6.65 -28.25 -19.40
C GLU A 22 -6.98 -27.57 -20.74
N ALA A 23 -8.24 -27.63 -21.19
CA ALA A 23 -8.68 -26.90 -22.39
C ALA A 23 -8.50 -25.38 -22.23
N ARG A 24 -8.79 -24.83 -21.05
CA ARG A 24 -8.60 -23.40 -20.72
C ARG A 24 -7.11 -23.04 -20.73
N ARG A 25 -6.25 -23.86 -20.13
CA ARG A 25 -4.79 -23.68 -20.12
C ARG A 25 -4.22 -23.64 -21.53
N ARG A 26 -4.60 -24.60 -22.39
CA ARG A 26 -4.19 -24.62 -23.81
C ARG A 26 -4.63 -23.36 -24.55
N ARG A 27 -5.88 -22.93 -24.33
CA ARG A 27 -6.39 -21.70 -24.92
C ARG A 27 -5.57 -20.48 -24.50
N TYR A 28 -5.23 -20.36 -23.22
CA TYR A 28 -4.43 -19.24 -22.72
C TYR A 28 -3.01 -19.27 -23.26
N GLU A 29 -2.40 -20.45 -23.43
CA GLU A 29 -1.09 -20.57 -24.05
C GLU A 29 -1.11 -20.13 -25.53
N LEU A 30 -2.16 -20.48 -26.28
CA LEU A 30 -2.33 -20.01 -27.66
C LEU A 30 -2.46 -18.48 -27.73
N ILE A 31 -3.21 -17.88 -26.81
CA ILE A 31 -3.34 -16.42 -26.70
C ILE A 31 -1.99 -15.81 -26.34
N ARG A 32 -1.29 -16.38 -25.34
CA ARG A 32 0.04 -15.91 -24.91
C ARG A 32 1.02 -15.88 -26.09
N LYS A 33 1.12 -16.96 -26.87
CA LYS A 33 2.00 -17.03 -28.06
C LYS A 33 1.68 -15.98 -29.13
N ARG A 34 0.44 -15.52 -29.20
CA ARG A 34 0.02 -14.48 -30.15
C ARG A 34 0.40 -13.07 -29.70
N TYR A 35 0.39 -12.80 -28.39
CA TYR A 35 0.49 -11.44 -27.85
C TYR A 35 1.77 -11.17 -27.06
N LEU A 36 2.47 -12.20 -26.58
CA LEU A 36 3.68 -12.07 -25.79
C LEU A 36 4.86 -12.72 -26.53
N PRO A 37 6.05 -12.08 -26.52
CA PRO A 37 7.26 -12.69 -27.06
C PRO A 37 7.65 -14.02 -26.39
N ASP A 38 8.46 -14.81 -27.09
CA ASP A 38 8.95 -16.10 -26.56
C ASP A 38 9.82 -15.93 -25.31
N TRP A 39 10.57 -14.82 -25.22
CA TRP A 39 11.45 -14.51 -24.10
C TRP A 39 10.73 -14.08 -22.82
N THR A 40 9.41 -13.84 -22.86
CA THR A 40 8.66 -13.27 -21.73
C THR A 40 8.91 -14.06 -20.42
N PRO A 41 9.30 -13.39 -19.33
CA PRO A 41 9.53 -14.05 -18.05
C PRO A 41 8.31 -14.84 -17.54
N ALA A 42 8.56 -16.01 -16.94
CA ALA A 42 7.52 -16.88 -16.39
C ALA A 42 6.57 -16.18 -15.41
N PRO A 43 7.00 -15.27 -14.51
CA PRO A 43 6.09 -14.52 -13.65
C PRO A 43 5.07 -13.66 -14.42
N ILE A 44 5.48 -13.03 -15.52
CA ILE A 44 4.57 -12.24 -16.38
C ILE A 44 3.58 -13.17 -17.08
N ILE A 45 4.03 -14.33 -17.59
CA ILE A 45 3.14 -15.35 -18.19
C ILE A 45 2.11 -15.84 -17.18
N ARG A 46 2.53 -16.20 -15.96
CA ARG A 46 1.63 -16.66 -14.90
C ARG A 46 0.56 -15.62 -14.58
N ARG A 47 0.96 -14.35 -14.42
CA ARG A 47 0.00 -13.25 -14.19
C ARG A 47 -0.91 -13.01 -15.37
N TYR A 48 -0.38 -13.04 -16.60
CA TYR A 48 -1.17 -12.89 -17.82
C TYR A 48 -2.27 -13.96 -17.92
N HIS A 49 -1.92 -15.23 -17.70
CA HIS A 49 -2.89 -16.33 -17.62
C HIS A 49 -3.91 -16.13 -16.49
N GLY A 50 -3.46 -15.73 -15.31
CA GLY A 50 -4.34 -15.39 -14.19
C GLY A 50 -5.36 -14.30 -14.55
N ARG A 51 -4.94 -13.25 -15.28
CA ARG A 51 -5.83 -12.19 -15.73
C ARG A 51 -6.77 -12.60 -16.86
N LEU A 52 -6.33 -13.45 -17.80
CA LEU A 52 -7.25 -14.05 -18.77
C LEU A 52 -8.36 -14.87 -18.08
N ASN A 53 -8.01 -15.58 -17.00
CA ASN A 53 -8.98 -16.28 -16.17
C ASN A 53 -9.94 -15.30 -15.48
N SER A 54 -9.42 -14.25 -14.82
CA SER A 54 -10.26 -13.22 -14.21
C SER A 54 -11.20 -12.54 -15.21
N LEU A 55 -10.75 -12.30 -16.44
CA LEU A 55 -11.57 -11.69 -17.49
C LEU A 55 -12.68 -12.64 -17.96
N HIS A 56 -12.38 -13.93 -18.06
CA HIS A 56 -13.38 -14.95 -18.37
C HIS A 56 -14.50 -14.95 -17.31
N TRP A 57 -14.14 -14.98 -16.02
CA TRP A 57 -15.10 -14.92 -14.92
C TRP A 57 -15.88 -13.60 -14.90
N ALA A 58 -15.22 -12.46 -15.08
CA ALA A 58 -15.89 -11.15 -15.11
C ALA A 58 -16.91 -11.05 -16.26
N ARG A 59 -16.64 -11.68 -17.41
CA ARG A 59 -17.58 -11.73 -18.54
C ARG A 59 -18.76 -12.67 -18.27
N LEU A 60 -18.52 -13.80 -17.62
CA LEU A 60 -19.58 -14.70 -17.18
C LEU A 60 -20.50 -14.01 -16.16
N ASP A 61 -19.93 -13.34 -15.15
CA ASP A 61 -20.69 -12.58 -14.15
C ASP A 61 -21.60 -11.54 -14.78
N ARG A 62 -21.08 -10.77 -15.75
CA ARG A 62 -21.88 -9.77 -16.47
C ARG A 62 -22.99 -10.41 -17.30
N HIS A 63 -22.75 -11.58 -17.88
CA HIS A 63 -23.77 -12.32 -18.61
C HIS A 63 -24.88 -12.82 -17.67
N TRP A 64 -24.51 -13.33 -16.49
CA TRP A 64 -25.43 -13.73 -15.43
C TRP A 64 -26.26 -12.56 -14.88
N GLU A 65 -25.64 -11.40 -14.64
CA GLU A 65 -26.32 -10.16 -14.24
C GLU A 65 -27.36 -9.74 -15.29
N ASN A 66 -26.99 -9.76 -16.58
CA ASN A 66 -27.91 -9.42 -17.67
C ASN A 66 -29.09 -10.38 -17.80
N LEU A 67 -28.91 -11.67 -17.47
CA LEU A 67 -29.96 -12.67 -17.56
C LEU A 67 -30.91 -12.65 -16.36
N ASN A 68 -30.37 -12.45 -15.14
CA ASN A 68 -31.12 -12.67 -13.90
C ASN A 68 -31.39 -11.38 -13.10
N GLY A 69 -30.88 -10.23 -13.52
CA GLY A 69 -30.99 -8.96 -12.78
C GLY A 69 -30.31 -8.98 -11.41
N GLN A 70 -29.46 -9.97 -11.15
CA GLN A 70 -28.75 -10.15 -9.88
C GLN A 70 -27.39 -9.45 -9.91
N LYS A 71 -26.97 -8.95 -8.74
CA LYS A 71 -25.63 -8.35 -8.57
C LYS A 71 -24.53 -9.37 -8.92
N PRO A 72 -23.41 -8.92 -9.49
CA PRO A 72 -22.30 -9.80 -9.85
C PRO A 72 -21.75 -10.51 -8.61
N LEU A 73 -21.48 -11.82 -8.74
CA LEU A 73 -21.00 -12.69 -7.67
C LEU A 73 -19.60 -12.29 -7.19
N PHE A 74 -18.72 -11.87 -8.11
CA PHE A 74 -17.32 -11.53 -7.80
C PHE A 74 -17.04 -10.02 -7.86
N GLY A 75 -17.98 -9.21 -8.37
CA GLY A 75 -17.83 -7.75 -8.45
C GLY A 75 -16.63 -7.27 -9.30
N VAL A 76 -16.07 -8.13 -10.14
CA VAL A 76 -14.89 -7.81 -10.95
C VAL A 76 -15.30 -7.04 -12.20
N ASN A 77 -14.80 -5.81 -12.35
CA ASN A 77 -15.07 -5.01 -13.54
C ASN A 77 -14.22 -5.50 -14.73
N PRO A 78 -14.82 -5.97 -15.85
CA PRO A 78 -14.07 -6.50 -17.00
C PRO A 78 -13.07 -5.50 -17.58
N ARG A 79 -13.40 -4.20 -17.58
CA ARG A 79 -12.54 -3.14 -18.11
C ARG A 79 -11.24 -3.01 -17.32
N TRP A 80 -11.28 -3.25 -16.01
CA TRP A 80 -10.10 -3.20 -15.16
C TRP A 80 -9.14 -4.35 -15.50
N VAL A 81 -9.69 -5.55 -15.70
CA VAL A 81 -8.90 -6.73 -16.08
C VAL A 81 -8.28 -6.55 -17.48
N GLU A 82 -9.02 -5.98 -18.43
CA GLU A 82 -8.52 -5.67 -19.78
C GLU A 82 -7.34 -4.67 -19.74
N ILE A 83 -7.41 -3.63 -18.89
CA ILE A 83 -6.32 -2.68 -18.69
C ILE A 83 -5.07 -3.38 -18.14
N GLU A 84 -5.23 -4.33 -17.21
CA GLU A 84 -4.10 -5.08 -16.65
C GLU A 84 -3.47 -6.04 -17.68
N ILE A 85 -4.29 -6.73 -18.48
CA ILE A 85 -3.81 -7.58 -19.59
C ILE A 85 -2.99 -6.73 -20.58
N ALA A 86 -3.52 -5.57 -20.99
CA ALA A 86 -2.83 -4.67 -21.90
C ALA A 86 -1.48 -4.19 -21.31
N ARG A 87 -1.45 -3.87 -20.01
CA ARG A 87 -0.22 -3.48 -19.32
C ARG A 87 0.82 -4.61 -19.32
N MET A 88 0.42 -5.86 -19.06
CA MET A 88 1.33 -7.01 -19.12
C MET A 88 1.93 -7.20 -20.51
N THR A 89 1.12 -7.00 -21.57
CA THR A 89 1.61 -7.00 -22.95
C THR A 89 2.63 -5.89 -23.19
N ARG A 90 2.34 -4.65 -22.74
CA ARG A 90 3.26 -3.51 -22.89
C ARG A 90 4.57 -3.69 -22.12
N LEU A 91 4.52 -4.33 -20.97
CA LEU A 91 5.72 -4.73 -20.20
C LEU A 91 6.60 -5.77 -20.92
N CYS A 92 6.19 -6.25 -22.10
CA CYS A 92 6.98 -7.08 -22.99
C CYS A 92 7.27 -6.42 -24.36
N GLN A 93 6.94 -5.13 -24.53
CA GLN A 93 7.25 -4.35 -25.74
C GLN A 93 8.66 -3.75 -25.69
N TYR A 94 9.08 -3.01 -26.72
CA TYR A 94 10.43 -2.45 -26.87
C TYR A 94 11.53 -3.52 -26.79
N ASN A 95 11.36 -4.59 -27.56
CA ASN A 95 12.36 -5.64 -27.72
C ASN A 95 13.53 -5.09 -28.58
N PRO A 96 14.81 -5.22 -28.15
CA PRO A 96 15.34 -6.04 -27.05
C PRO A 96 15.56 -5.35 -25.70
N GLU A 97 15.31 -4.06 -25.59
CA GLU A 97 15.61 -3.28 -24.39
C GLU A 97 14.83 -3.77 -23.16
N MET A 98 13.56 -4.13 -23.32
CA MET A 98 12.74 -4.61 -22.21
C MET A 98 13.14 -5.99 -21.70
N GLN A 99 13.67 -6.87 -22.56
CA GLN A 99 14.22 -8.15 -22.09
C GLN A 99 15.38 -7.91 -21.11
N LYS A 100 16.28 -6.99 -21.47
CA LYS A 100 17.41 -6.59 -20.60
C LYS A 100 16.95 -5.98 -19.28
N VAL A 101 15.81 -5.28 -19.27
CA VAL A 101 15.19 -4.74 -18.05
C VAL A 101 14.83 -5.86 -17.07
N TRP A 102 14.14 -6.90 -17.55
CA TRP A 102 13.77 -8.04 -16.71
C TRP A 102 14.99 -8.85 -16.26
N GLU A 103 15.97 -9.03 -17.14
CA GLU A 103 17.26 -9.64 -16.78
C GLU A 103 17.99 -8.84 -15.70
N THR A 104 17.98 -7.51 -15.80
CA THR A 104 18.59 -6.61 -14.81
C THR A 104 17.89 -6.73 -13.46
N ILE A 105 16.56 -6.72 -13.43
CA ILE A 105 15.75 -6.89 -12.21
C ILE A 105 16.03 -8.23 -11.55
N ALA A 106 16.13 -9.29 -12.35
CA ALA A 106 16.37 -10.64 -11.87
C ALA A 106 17.80 -10.88 -11.38
N ALA A 107 18.80 -10.24 -11.98
CA ALA A 107 20.22 -10.49 -11.72
C ALA A 107 20.86 -9.49 -10.75
N THR A 108 20.28 -8.29 -10.57
CA THR A 108 20.86 -7.29 -9.67
C THR A 108 20.76 -7.76 -8.23
N PRO A 109 21.87 -7.80 -7.46
CA PRO A 109 21.84 -8.17 -6.06
C PRO A 109 20.94 -7.25 -5.25
N ILE A 110 20.15 -7.84 -4.36
CA ILE A 110 19.29 -7.11 -3.44
C ILE A 110 20.17 -6.54 -2.34
N ALA A 111 20.13 -5.22 -2.17
CA ALA A 111 20.95 -4.51 -1.19
C ALA A 111 20.33 -4.55 0.21
N ASN A 112 18.99 -4.54 0.29
CA ASN A 112 18.28 -4.38 1.54
C ASN A 112 17.89 -5.73 2.16
N GLU A 113 18.40 -6.02 3.36
CA GLU A 113 18.20 -7.26 4.11
C GLU A 113 16.73 -7.61 4.33
N ARG A 114 15.86 -6.61 4.47
CA ARG A 114 14.41 -6.85 4.61
C ARG A 114 13.84 -7.59 3.40
N PHE A 115 14.30 -7.24 2.19
CA PHE A 115 13.79 -7.83 0.94
C PHE A 115 14.45 -9.16 0.60
N LYS A 116 15.70 -9.39 1.03
CA LYS A 116 16.39 -10.67 0.84
C LYS A 116 15.64 -11.87 1.42
N ARG A 117 14.86 -11.66 2.48
CA ARG A 117 14.02 -12.71 3.10
C ARG A 117 12.85 -13.16 2.23
N PHE A 118 12.40 -12.32 1.29
CA PHE A 118 11.21 -12.56 0.48
C PHE A 118 11.53 -12.82 -0.99
N ILE A 119 12.65 -12.30 -1.48
CA ILE A 119 13.06 -12.43 -2.87
C ILE A 119 14.27 -13.36 -2.92
N LEU A 120 13.98 -14.65 -3.09
CA LEU A 120 14.98 -15.71 -3.01
C LEU A 120 15.46 -16.14 -4.39
N THR A 121 14.61 -15.98 -5.40
CA THR A 121 14.90 -16.38 -6.78
C THR A 121 14.80 -15.23 -7.77
N ARG A 122 15.31 -15.46 -8.98
CA ARG A 122 15.17 -14.56 -10.13
C ARG A 122 13.70 -14.28 -10.46
N ASP A 123 12.87 -15.32 -10.38
CA ASP A 123 11.42 -15.23 -10.61
C ASP A 123 10.73 -14.42 -9.51
N ASP A 124 11.15 -14.57 -8.25
CA ASP A 124 10.60 -13.78 -7.14
C ASP A 124 10.89 -12.29 -7.32
N ALA A 125 12.06 -11.93 -7.85
CA ALA A 125 12.42 -10.53 -8.06
C ALA A 125 11.48 -9.85 -9.08
N ILE A 126 11.19 -10.57 -10.17
CA ILE A 126 10.26 -10.11 -11.20
C ILE A 126 8.83 -10.07 -10.64
N GLU A 127 8.38 -11.13 -9.96
CA GLU A 127 7.05 -11.18 -9.34
C GLU A 127 6.87 -10.05 -8.32
N TRP A 128 7.89 -9.77 -7.50
CA TRP A 128 7.88 -8.67 -6.56
C TRP A 128 7.78 -7.32 -7.26
N MET A 129 8.56 -7.09 -8.31
CA MET A 129 8.48 -5.85 -9.09
C MET A 129 7.09 -5.64 -9.70
N LEU A 130 6.45 -6.71 -10.19
CA LEU A 130 5.08 -6.63 -10.71
C LEU A 130 4.08 -6.27 -9.60
N ARG A 131 4.25 -6.77 -8.36
CA ARG A 131 3.46 -6.33 -7.20
C ARG A 131 3.67 -4.85 -6.87
N GLU A 132 4.91 -4.38 -6.90
CA GLU A 132 5.22 -2.97 -6.67
C GLU A 132 4.56 -2.09 -7.75
N VAL A 133 4.59 -2.50 -9.03
CA VAL A 133 3.89 -1.80 -10.11
C VAL A 133 2.39 -1.70 -9.82
N ASP A 134 1.74 -2.80 -9.43
CA ASP A 134 0.30 -2.77 -9.09
C ASP A 134 0.01 -1.84 -7.91
N GLY A 135 0.84 -1.89 -6.86
CA GLY A 135 0.74 -1.00 -5.71
C GLY A 135 0.89 0.47 -6.08
N ILE A 136 1.87 0.80 -6.93
CA ILE A 136 2.08 2.17 -7.44
C ILE A 136 0.83 2.64 -8.22
N MET A 137 0.29 1.80 -9.10
CA MET A 137 -0.89 2.13 -9.89
C MET A 137 -2.12 2.37 -9.00
N SER A 138 -2.34 1.49 -8.02
CA SER A 138 -3.44 1.64 -7.05
C SER A 138 -3.30 2.93 -6.24
N ASN A 139 -2.07 3.24 -5.79
CA ASN A 139 -1.79 4.47 -5.05
C ASN A 139 -2.08 5.72 -5.90
N PHE A 140 -1.70 5.72 -7.17
CA PHE A 140 -2.03 6.85 -8.03
C PHE A 140 -3.54 7.05 -8.19
N SER A 141 -4.29 5.97 -8.36
CA SER A 141 -5.75 6.02 -8.52
C SER A 141 -6.47 6.54 -7.27
N SER A 142 -5.95 6.23 -6.08
CA SER A 142 -6.52 6.70 -4.80
C SER A 142 -6.04 8.09 -4.38
N MET A 143 -5.00 8.63 -5.01
CA MET A 143 -4.47 9.95 -4.66
C MET A 143 -5.46 11.08 -4.98
N PRO A 144 -5.66 12.03 -4.05
CA PRO A 144 -6.46 13.23 -4.32
C PRO A 144 -5.89 13.99 -5.52
N LYS A 145 -6.71 14.23 -6.54
CA LYS A 145 -6.34 15.01 -7.74
C LYS A 145 -6.55 16.52 -7.56
N LEU A 146 -6.47 16.98 -6.30
CA LEU A 146 -6.67 18.38 -5.95
C LEU A 146 -5.40 19.19 -6.21
N THR A 147 -5.58 20.45 -6.59
CA THR A 147 -4.47 21.42 -6.61
C THR A 147 -3.98 21.71 -5.20
N ALA A 148 -2.74 22.19 -5.06
CA ALA A 148 -2.19 22.57 -3.75
C ALA A 148 -3.07 23.60 -3.02
N ALA A 149 -3.62 24.58 -3.76
CA ALA A 149 -4.53 25.58 -3.22
C ALA A 149 -5.87 24.98 -2.76
N ALA A 150 -6.47 24.10 -3.55
CA ALA A 150 -7.73 23.43 -3.18
C ALA A 150 -7.54 22.49 -1.97
N ARG A 151 -6.39 21.81 -1.90
CA ARG A 151 -6.01 20.99 -0.76
C ARG A 151 -5.82 21.85 0.49
N GLY A 152 -5.03 22.93 0.41
CA GLY A 152 -4.84 23.85 1.52
C GLY A 152 -6.16 24.34 2.10
N LYS A 153 -7.07 24.83 1.24
CA LYS A 153 -8.42 25.26 1.65
C LYS A 153 -9.23 24.16 2.34
N SER A 154 -9.15 22.93 1.83
CA SER A 154 -9.87 21.78 2.41
C SER A 154 -9.31 21.42 3.79
N PHE A 155 -7.99 21.36 3.94
CA PHE A 155 -7.34 21.06 5.22
C PHE A 155 -7.61 22.15 6.26
N THR A 156 -7.49 23.43 5.90
CA THR A 156 -7.82 24.54 6.82
C THR A 156 -9.25 24.44 7.35
N LYS A 157 -10.22 24.10 6.49
CA LYS A 157 -11.62 23.90 6.90
C LYS A 157 -11.76 22.74 7.90
N VAL A 158 -11.08 21.61 7.65
CA VAL A 158 -11.13 20.44 8.53
C VAL A 158 -10.44 20.70 9.86
N ILE A 159 -9.27 21.34 9.85
CA ILE A 159 -8.52 21.71 11.05
C ILE A 159 -9.38 22.61 11.93
N SER A 160 -9.97 23.67 11.37
CA SER A 160 -10.86 24.57 12.14
C SER A 160 -12.08 23.85 12.71
N ALA A 161 -12.69 22.91 11.97
CA ALA A 161 -13.80 22.12 12.49
C ALA A 161 -13.37 21.18 13.62
N ALA A 162 -12.19 20.59 13.52
CA ALA A 162 -11.62 19.71 14.54
C ALA A 162 -11.24 20.49 15.82
N GLU A 163 -10.61 21.66 15.69
CA GLU A 163 -10.31 22.56 16.81
C GLU A 163 -11.60 23.00 17.53
N ASN A 164 -12.64 23.38 16.78
CA ASN A 164 -13.93 23.74 17.36
C ASN A 164 -14.60 22.56 18.08
N LEU A 165 -14.51 21.35 17.53
CA LEU A 165 -15.03 20.14 18.17
C LEU A 165 -14.28 19.83 19.46
N LEU A 166 -12.94 19.90 19.44
CA LEU A 166 -12.10 19.68 20.62
C LEU A 166 -12.48 20.63 21.75
N LYS A 167 -12.58 21.92 21.43
CA LYS A 167 -13.00 22.94 22.37
C LYS A 167 -14.39 22.67 22.93
N ALA A 168 -15.36 22.29 22.08
CA ALA A 168 -16.71 21.99 22.52
C ALA A 168 -16.78 20.76 23.45
N ILE A 169 -15.91 19.76 23.24
CA ILE A 169 -15.79 18.60 24.12
C ILE A 169 -15.20 19.02 25.47
N GLU A 170 -14.12 19.80 25.49
CA GLU A 170 -13.50 20.31 26.73
C GLU A 170 -14.46 21.17 27.56
N GLU A 171 -15.20 22.06 26.90
CA GLU A 171 -16.15 22.97 27.56
C GLU A 171 -17.39 22.25 28.09
N CYS A 172 -17.69 21.04 27.60
CA CYS A 172 -18.83 20.24 28.03
C CYS A 172 -18.38 19.00 28.82
N GLY A 173 -18.20 19.16 30.14
CA GLY A 173 -17.69 18.10 31.03
C GLY A 173 -18.45 16.76 30.96
N GLU A 174 -19.76 16.77 30.72
CA GLU A 174 -20.56 15.55 30.53
C GLU A 174 -20.19 14.81 29.24
N VAL A 175 -20.03 15.53 28.13
CA VAL A 175 -19.61 14.96 26.83
C VAL A 175 -18.18 14.45 26.92
N HIS A 176 -17.28 15.19 27.57
CA HIS A 176 -15.91 14.77 27.83
C HIS A 176 -15.86 13.42 28.59
N ALA A 177 -16.64 13.29 29.67
CA ALA A 177 -16.72 12.06 30.45
C ALA A 177 -17.31 10.89 29.66
N LEU A 178 -18.37 11.15 28.88
CA LEU A 178 -19.01 10.14 28.02
C LEU A 178 -18.05 9.62 26.95
N MET A 179 -17.36 10.51 26.24
CA MET A 179 -16.41 10.12 25.19
C MET A 179 -15.18 9.39 25.75
N THR A 180 -14.70 9.80 26.92
CA THR A 180 -13.60 9.10 27.61
C THR A 180 -14.02 7.67 27.95
N THR A 181 -15.24 7.50 28.46
CA THR A 181 -15.80 6.18 28.77
C THR A 181 -15.96 5.34 27.49
N ALA A 182 -16.50 5.93 26.42
CA ALA A 182 -16.69 5.22 25.14
C ALA A 182 -15.36 4.77 24.52
N LEU A 183 -14.29 5.59 24.63
CA LEU A 183 -12.95 5.22 24.17
C LEU A 183 -12.41 4.03 24.97
N ALA A 184 -12.54 4.07 26.30
CA ALA A 184 -12.13 2.96 27.17
C ALA A 184 -12.91 1.67 26.85
N ASP A 185 -14.23 1.74 26.65
CA ASP A 185 -15.06 0.61 26.26
C ASP A 185 -14.63 0.04 24.90
N PHE A 186 -14.38 0.89 23.89
CA PHE A 186 -13.94 0.44 22.57
C PHE A 186 -12.62 -0.33 22.62
N ILE A 187 -11.64 0.22 23.33
CA ILE A 187 -10.34 -0.44 23.55
C ILE A 187 -10.56 -1.78 24.25
N GLY A 188 -11.46 -1.84 25.25
CA GLY A 188 -11.78 -3.06 26.01
C GLY A 188 -12.36 -4.17 25.16
N HIS A 189 -13.33 -3.83 24.32
CA HIS A 189 -13.90 -4.78 23.38
C HIS A 189 -12.84 -5.35 22.43
N ARG A 190 -11.95 -4.50 21.90
CA ARG A 190 -10.88 -4.94 20.99
C ARG A 190 -9.90 -5.89 21.67
N ASN A 191 -9.60 -5.63 22.94
CA ASN A 191 -8.77 -6.51 23.75
C ASN A 191 -9.41 -7.87 24.00
N LEU A 192 -10.66 -7.90 24.49
CA LEU A 192 -11.38 -9.15 24.74
C LEU A 192 -11.49 -10.01 23.48
N ALA A 193 -11.74 -9.37 22.33
CA ALA A 193 -11.77 -10.06 21.05
C ALA A 193 -10.42 -10.67 20.64
N ALA A 194 -9.28 -10.05 21.00
CA ALA A 194 -7.95 -10.61 20.74
C ALA A 194 -7.64 -11.79 21.66
N ARG A 195 -7.91 -11.65 22.97
CA ARG A 195 -7.72 -12.70 23.99
C ARG A 195 -8.54 -13.95 23.68
N PHE A 196 -9.80 -13.76 23.28
CA PHE A 196 -10.65 -14.87 22.83
C PHE A 196 -10.05 -15.62 21.63
N LYS A 197 -9.49 -14.90 20.65
CA LYS A 197 -8.81 -15.51 19.50
C LYS A 197 -7.54 -16.26 19.88
N TRP A 198 -6.91 -15.91 20.99
CA TRP A 198 -5.74 -16.62 21.54
C TRP A 198 -6.13 -17.83 22.42
N GLY A 199 -7.42 -18.15 22.51
CA GLY A 199 -7.91 -19.32 23.26
C GLY A 199 -8.07 -19.08 24.76
N GLU A 200 -8.02 -17.82 25.20
CA GLU A 200 -8.17 -17.49 26.61
C GLU A 200 -9.64 -17.59 27.07
N LYS A 201 -9.87 -18.20 28.24
CA LYS A 201 -11.20 -18.33 28.82
C LYS A 201 -11.60 -17.04 29.56
N ILE A 202 -12.48 -16.27 28.95
CA ILE A 202 -12.97 -14.99 29.49
C ILE A 202 -14.17 -15.24 30.41
N LEU A 203 -14.13 -14.68 31.62
CA LEU A 203 -15.25 -14.75 32.58
C LEU A 203 -16.47 -13.98 32.06
N ALA A 204 -17.67 -14.48 32.31
CA ALA A 204 -18.90 -13.85 31.81
C ALA A 204 -19.03 -12.38 32.27
N GLY A 205 -18.63 -12.03 33.48
CA GLY A 205 -18.74 -10.65 34.00
C GLY A 205 -17.91 -9.61 33.22
N THR A 206 -16.73 -9.98 32.70
CA THR A 206 -15.89 -9.07 31.88
C THR A 206 -16.41 -8.90 30.47
N ALA A 207 -17.28 -9.79 29.98
CA ALA A 207 -17.94 -9.66 28.68
C ALA A 207 -19.12 -8.67 28.70
N TRP A 208 -19.73 -8.41 29.87
CA TRP A 208 -20.93 -7.57 30.01
C TRP A 208 -20.59 -6.10 30.23
N CYS A 209 -19.37 -5.81 30.65
CA CYS A 209 -18.81 -4.47 30.79
C CYS A 209 -17.34 -4.54 30.41
N PRO A 210 -17.00 -4.35 29.13
CA PRO A 210 -15.62 -4.43 28.65
C PRO A 210 -14.67 -3.46 29.34
N ARG A 211 -15.14 -2.30 29.84
CA ARG A 211 -14.36 -1.46 30.77
C ARG A 211 -13.99 -2.13 32.10
N PHE A 212 -14.69 -3.18 32.52
CA PHE A 212 -14.36 -4.01 33.68
C PHE A 212 -13.49 -5.22 33.35
N ALA A 213 -13.23 -5.50 32.07
CA ALA A 213 -12.06 -6.31 31.70
C ALA A 213 -10.73 -5.64 32.09
N PHE A 214 -10.80 -4.38 32.54
CA PHE A 214 -9.71 -3.56 33.05
C PHE A 214 -9.80 -3.30 34.56
N ASP A 215 -10.85 -3.78 35.25
CA ASP A 215 -11.02 -3.52 36.68
C ASP A 215 -10.31 -4.61 37.49
N HIS A 216 -9.02 -4.41 37.75
CA HIS A 216 -8.34 -5.09 38.87
C HIS A 216 -8.92 -4.68 40.24
N GLY A 217 -9.85 -3.73 40.29
CA GLY A 217 -10.54 -3.26 41.48
C GLY A 217 -11.76 -4.07 41.88
N ASN A 218 -12.10 -5.19 41.23
CA ASN A 218 -12.95 -6.18 41.88
C ASN A 218 -12.14 -6.94 42.94
N ARG A 219 -12.08 -6.29 44.10
CA ARG A 219 -11.50 -6.68 45.39
C ARG A 219 -12.07 -8.00 45.90
N TYR A 220 -11.76 -9.11 45.23
CA TYR A 220 -11.83 -10.47 45.78
C TYR A 220 -10.45 -11.15 45.77
N GLY A 221 -9.38 -10.35 45.73
CA GLY A 221 -8.00 -10.81 45.82
C GLY A 221 -7.06 -9.92 45.00
N ALA A 222 -6.96 -8.64 45.34
CA ALA A 222 -5.74 -7.93 45.01
C ALA A 222 -4.64 -8.57 45.89
N PRO A 223 -3.50 -9.05 45.34
CA PRO A 223 -2.33 -9.11 46.16
C PRO A 223 -2.00 -7.65 46.47
N GLU A 224 -2.27 -7.25 47.71
CA GLU A 224 -1.66 -6.09 48.34
C GLU A 224 -0.18 -6.11 47.97
N SER A 225 0.33 -4.97 47.50
CA SER A 225 1.76 -4.71 47.33
C SER A 225 2.54 -5.85 46.66
N ILE A 226 2.70 -5.79 45.33
CA ILE A 226 4.06 -6.02 44.85
C ILE A 226 4.84 -4.81 45.36
N GLU A 227 5.41 -4.95 46.56
CA GLU A 227 6.67 -4.27 46.86
C GLU A 227 7.51 -4.46 45.60
N ILE A 228 7.75 -3.36 44.88
CA ILE A 228 8.78 -3.36 43.85
C ILE A 228 10.04 -3.72 44.64
N LEU A 229 10.40 -5.00 44.60
CA LEU A 229 11.69 -5.47 45.06
C LEU A 229 12.68 -4.74 44.16
N ASP A 230 13.21 -3.62 44.66
CA ASP A 230 14.06 -2.63 43.98
C ASP A 230 15.35 -3.21 43.35
N ASN A 231 15.53 -4.53 43.32
CA ASN A 231 16.74 -5.21 42.88
C ASN A 231 16.56 -6.33 41.85
N GLU A 232 15.34 -6.60 41.34
CA GLU A 232 15.19 -7.53 40.20
C GLU A 232 15.19 -6.78 38.86
N PRO A 233 16.04 -7.19 37.89
CA PRO A 233 16.09 -6.55 36.59
C PRO A 233 14.76 -6.75 35.87
N ILE A 234 14.13 -5.64 35.47
CA ILE A 234 12.89 -5.64 34.70
C ILE A 234 13.07 -6.56 33.48
N PRO A 235 12.27 -7.63 33.32
CA PRO A 235 12.42 -8.55 32.20
C PRO A 235 12.25 -7.83 30.86
N ASP A 236 13.06 -8.25 29.88
CA ASP A 236 12.98 -7.80 28.49
C ASP A 236 11.54 -7.86 27.98
N TRP A 237 11.15 -6.90 27.13
CA TRP A 237 9.76 -6.75 26.68
C TRP A 237 9.19 -8.07 26.15
N HIS A 238 9.97 -8.87 25.44
CA HIS A 238 9.51 -10.15 24.91
C HIS A 238 9.30 -11.22 25.99
N ALA A 239 10.06 -11.17 27.08
CA ALA A 239 10.01 -12.10 28.21
C ALA A 239 8.89 -11.77 29.22
N ARG A 240 8.32 -10.56 29.18
CA ARG A 240 7.16 -10.19 30.00
C ARG A 240 5.97 -11.09 29.69
N SER A 241 5.23 -11.47 30.73
CA SER A 241 3.94 -12.15 30.60
C SER A 241 2.96 -11.29 29.79
N ALA A 242 1.93 -11.93 29.24
CA ALA A 242 0.85 -11.20 28.57
C ALA A 242 0.16 -10.22 29.54
N GLU A 243 0.06 -10.59 30.82
CA GLU A 243 -0.52 -9.77 31.88
C GLU A 243 0.29 -8.48 32.14
N GLU A 244 1.61 -8.56 32.24
CA GLU A 244 2.48 -7.40 32.48
C GLU A 244 2.54 -6.43 31.30
N LYS A 245 2.63 -6.97 30.07
CA LYS A 245 2.53 -6.17 28.83
C LYS A 245 1.20 -5.41 28.79
N PHE A 246 0.16 -6.07 29.26
CA PHE A 246 -1.19 -5.53 29.27
C PHE A 246 -1.40 -4.49 30.38
N ARG A 247 -0.81 -4.68 31.56
CA ARG A 247 -0.79 -3.71 32.66
C ARG A 247 -0.06 -2.43 32.28
N TRP A 248 1.09 -2.54 31.61
CA TRP A 248 1.80 -1.38 31.06
C TRP A 248 0.95 -0.61 30.04
N LEU A 249 0.31 -1.32 29.10
CA LEU A 249 -0.59 -0.69 28.12
C LEU A 249 -1.80 -0.02 28.81
N HIS A 250 -2.28 -0.58 29.91
CA HIS A 250 -3.34 -0.04 30.73
C HIS A 250 -2.91 1.25 31.44
N ASP A 251 -1.74 1.28 32.07
CA ASP A 251 -1.21 2.49 32.73
C ASP A 251 -0.97 3.62 31.71
N GLU A 252 -0.52 3.28 30.50
CA GLU A 252 -0.39 4.23 29.39
C GLU A 252 -1.74 4.75 28.89
N ILE A 253 -2.78 3.92 28.84
CA ILE A 253 -4.12 4.32 28.38
C ILE A 253 -4.89 5.09 29.46
N GLN A 254 -4.72 4.74 30.73
CA GLN A 254 -5.26 5.52 31.86
C GLN A 254 -4.52 6.85 32.04
N GLY A 255 -3.22 6.88 31.72
CA GLY A 255 -2.42 8.10 31.65
C GLY A 255 -2.65 8.94 30.39
N ALA A 256 -3.18 8.34 29.32
CA ALA A 256 -3.49 9.03 28.07
C ALA A 256 -4.82 9.80 28.18
N SER A 257 -4.76 11.13 28.04
CA SER A 257 -5.97 11.94 27.96
C SER A 257 -6.70 11.70 26.63
N LEU A 258 -8.04 11.65 26.65
CA LEU A 258 -8.86 11.74 25.44
C LEU A 258 -8.41 12.94 24.57
N MET A 259 -8.08 14.04 25.24
CA MET A 259 -7.57 15.25 24.58
C MET A 259 -6.20 15.03 23.94
N ASP A 260 -5.30 14.23 24.53
CA ASP A 260 -4.01 13.92 23.91
C ASP A 260 -4.18 13.10 22.64
N VAL A 261 -5.09 12.11 22.64
CA VAL A 261 -5.38 11.28 21.45
C VAL A 261 -5.99 12.13 20.33
N LEU A 262 -6.92 13.01 20.67
CA LEU A 262 -7.55 13.89 19.70
C LEU A 262 -6.60 14.97 19.18
N ASN A 263 -5.77 15.57 20.05
CA ASN A 263 -4.71 16.52 19.67
C ASN A 263 -3.63 15.86 18.82
N PHE A 264 -3.23 14.62 19.14
CA PHE A 264 -2.32 13.84 18.30
C PHE A 264 -2.91 13.61 16.90
N SER A 265 -4.19 13.26 16.84
CA SER A 265 -4.91 13.07 15.57
C SER A 265 -5.00 14.37 14.77
N LEU A 266 -5.29 15.49 15.43
CA LEU A 266 -5.27 16.83 14.82
C LEU A 266 -3.88 17.18 14.30
N GLY A 267 -2.82 16.90 15.08
CA GLY A 267 -1.42 17.06 14.66
C GLY A 267 -1.12 16.31 13.36
N ARG A 268 -1.56 15.06 13.24
CA ARG A 268 -1.41 14.28 11.99
C ARG A 268 -2.15 14.89 10.80
N ILE A 269 -3.32 15.49 11.03
CA ILE A 269 -4.08 16.19 9.97
C ILE A 269 -3.32 17.45 9.54
N CYS A 270 -2.80 18.22 10.49
CA CYS A 270 -1.96 19.39 10.23
C CYS A 270 -0.71 19.03 9.43
N ASP A 271 0.03 18.00 9.87
CA ASP A 271 1.21 17.48 9.18
C ASP A 271 0.89 17.02 7.76
N ALA A 272 -0.22 16.29 7.60
CA ALA A 272 -0.68 15.86 6.29
C ALA A 272 -0.99 17.06 5.39
N GLY A 273 -1.65 18.10 5.89
CA GLY A 273 -1.94 19.33 5.16
C GLY A 273 -0.68 20.08 4.71
N ASN A 274 0.35 20.08 5.55
CA ASN A 274 1.65 20.72 5.29
C ASN A 274 2.60 19.89 4.42
N THR A 275 2.37 18.58 4.31
CA THR A 275 3.18 17.70 3.47
C THR A 275 2.96 18.03 1.99
N PRO A 276 4.00 18.42 1.23
CA PRO A 276 3.88 18.69 -0.19
C PRO A 276 3.29 17.50 -0.94
N LEU A 277 2.43 17.76 -1.94
CA LEU A 277 1.92 16.69 -2.79
C LEU A 277 3.11 15.96 -3.45
N PRO A 278 3.13 14.61 -3.47
CA PRO A 278 4.20 13.84 -4.11
C PRO A 278 4.41 14.23 -5.56
N VAL A 279 3.33 14.66 -6.23
CA VAL A 279 3.36 15.26 -7.56
C VAL A 279 2.52 16.54 -7.57
N PRO A 280 3.13 17.70 -7.91
CA PRO A 280 2.36 18.89 -8.21
C PRO A 280 1.49 18.61 -9.44
N GLN A 281 0.18 18.89 -9.32
CA GLN A 281 -0.82 18.71 -10.36
C GLN A 281 -1.19 20.07 -11.03
N PRO A 282 -0.38 20.64 -11.94
CA PRO A 282 -0.84 21.73 -12.79
C PRO A 282 -0.99 21.26 -14.24
N GLY A 283 -2.20 21.37 -14.82
CA GLY A 283 -2.42 21.50 -16.26
C GLY A 283 -1.78 20.48 -17.23
N ARG A 284 -1.29 19.32 -16.75
CA ARG A 284 -0.75 18.25 -17.62
C ARG A 284 -1.89 17.33 -18.06
N SER A 285 -1.86 16.91 -19.32
CA SER A 285 -2.84 15.97 -19.90
C SER A 285 -2.87 14.61 -19.20
N ASP A 286 -1.75 14.18 -18.61
CA ASP A 286 -1.62 12.91 -17.89
C ASP A 286 -1.95 13.01 -16.38
N GLY A 287 -2.37 14.19 -15.90
CA GLY A 287 -2.60 14.41 -14.47
C GLY A 287 -1.37 14.08 -13.62
N GLY A 288 -0.16 14.33 -14.13
CA GLY A 288 1.09 14.06 -13.39
C GLY A 288 1.39 12.58 -13.14
N PHE A 289 0.71 11.67 -13.86
CA PHE A 289 0.92 10.23 -13.74
C PHE A 289 2.36 9.81 -14.05
N LEU A 290 2.94 10.29 -15.15
CA LEU A 290 4.28 9.87 -15.56
C LEU A 290 5.38 10.32 -14.57
N PRO A 291 5.41 11.59 -14.09
CA PRO A 291 6.30 11.99 -13.01
C PRO A 291 6.13 11.18 -11.71
N PHE A 292 4.88 10.85 -11.34
CA PHE A 292 4.59 10.03 -10.16
C PHE A 292 5.20 8.64 -10.30
N LEU A 293 4.90 7.99 -11.42
CA LEU A 293 5.34 6.64 -11.74
C LEU A 293 6.87 6.52 -11.73
N ILE A 294 7.57 7.48 -12.37
CA ILE A 294 9.04 7.51 -12.40
C ILE A 294 9.63 7.63 -10.99
N ARG A 295 9.06 8.51 -10.15
CA ARG A 295 9.53 8.73 -8.78
C ARG A 295 9.33 7.49 -7.91
N GLU A 296 8.15 6.89 -7.97
CA GLU A 296 7.85 5.69 -7.18
C GLU A 296 8.68 4.50 -7.63
N LEU A 297 8.76 4.22 -8.94
CA LEU A 297 9.60 3.14 -9.46
C LEU A 297 11.06 3.33 -9.05
N SER A 298 11.60 4.54 -9.20
CA SER A 298 12.98 4.83 -8.76
C SER A 298 13.16 4.63 -7.25
N ALA A 299 12.17 5.02 -6.43
CA ALA A 299 12.21 4.81 -4.98
C ALA A 299 12.20 3.32 -4.64
N ARG A 300 11.38 2.50 -5.31
CA ARG A 300 11.34 1.03 -5.13
C ARG A 300 12.64 0.37 -5.57
N MET A 301 13.18 0.75 -6.72
CA MET A 301 14.48 0.25 -7.19
C MET A 301 15.58 0.58 -6.18
N ASN A 302 15.61 1.81 -5.67
CA ASN A 302 16.60 2.21 -4.68
C ASN A 302 16.41 1.47 -3.34
N ALA A 303 15.17 1.25 -2.91
CA ALA A 303 14.88 0.54 -1.67
C ALA A 303 15.27 -0.95 -1.71
N ILE A 304 15.13 -1.60 -2.87
CA ILE A 304 15.41 -3.03 -3.06
C ILE A 304 16.90 -3.24 -3.40
N TYR A 305 17.41 -2.53 -4.41
CA TYR A 305 18.73 -2.75 -5.01
C TYR A 305 19.80 -1.75 -4.58
N GLY A 306 19.45 -0.76 -3.73
CA GLY A 306 20.38 0.28 -3.27
C GLY A 306 20.74 1.32 -4.33
N LYS A 307 20.10 1.27 -5.51
CA LYS A 307 20.31 2.20 -6.62
C LYS A 307 19.03 2.36 -7.45
N PRO A 308 18.82 3.52 -8.09
CA PRO A 308 17.56 3.83 -8.78
C PRO A 308 17.32 3.05 -10.08
N LEU A 309 18.36 2.45 -10.69
CA LEU A 309 18.27 1.75 -11.98
C LEU A 309 17.58 2.59 -13.08
N ASP A 310 18.05 3.82 -13.29
CA ASP A 310 17.40 4.82 -14.16
C ASP A 310 16.91 4.30 -15.53
N SER A 311 17.72 3.51 -16.25
CA SER A 311 17.33 2.95 -17.55
C SER A 311 16.18 1.95 -17.44
N THR A 312 16.19 1.12 -16.39
CA THR A 312 15.11 0.18 -16.06
C THR A 312 13.83 0.94 -15.72
N VAL A 313 13.95 2.00 -14.90
CA VAL A 313 12.82 2.87 -14.55
C VAL A 313 12.23 3.53 -15.79
N ALA A 314 13.07 4.03 -16.70
CA ALA A 314 12.62 4.71 -17.92
C ALA A 314 11.78 3.78 -18.82
N LEU A 315 12.26 2.56 -19.06
CA LEU A 315 11.56 1.57 -19.89
C LEU A 315 10.27 1.06 -19.23
N LEU A 316 10.31 0.74 -17.93
CA LEU A 316 9.10 0.34 -17.19
C LEU A 316 8.05 1.45 -17.20
N ALA A 317 8.46 2.70 -16.92
CA ALA A 317 7.54 3.83 -16.93
C ALA A 317 6.91 4.04 -18.31
N SER A 318 7.70 3.87 -19.39
CA SER A 318 7.21 4.01 -20.77
C SER A 318 6.16 2.95 -21.13
N ALA A 319 6.44 1.69 -20.80
CA ALA A 319 5.52 0.58 -21.04
C ALA A 319 4.22 0.70 -20.23
N ILE A 320 4.32 1.11 -18.96
CA ILE A 320 3.15 1.26 -18.09
C ILE A 320 2.29 2.45 -18.54
N ALA A 321 2.91 3.57 -18.92
CA ALA A 321 2.24 4.77 -19.40
C ALA A 321 1.82 4.74 -20.88
N ASP A 322 2.09 3.64 -21.58
CA ASP A 322 1.73 3.42 -22.98
C ASP A 322 2.29 4.50 -23.91
N LEU A 323 3.58 4.79 -23.77
CA LEU A 323 4.25 5.79 -24.59
C LEU A 323 4.58 5.20 -25.98
N PRO A 324 4.46 5.96 -27.08
CA PRO A 324 4.84 5.46 -28.40
C PRO A 324 6.34 5.19 -28.49
N GLU A 325 7.16 6.00 -27.82
CA GLU A 325 8.61 5.87 -27.76
C GLU A 325 9.09 5.72 -26.31
N PRO A 326 10.07 4.83 -26.05
CA PRO A 326 10.59 4.65 -24.71
C PRO A 326 11.41 5.86 -24.26
N LEU A 327 11.22 6.25 -23.00
CA LEU A 327 12.03 7.25 -22.33
C LEU A 327 13.48 6.80 -22.22
N SER A 328 14.40 7.73 -22.42
CA SER A 328 15.81 7.51 -22.14
C SER A 328 16.12 7.68 -20.65
N ARG A 329 17.30 7.21 -20.25
CA ARG A 329 17.87 7.47 -18.92
C ARG A 329 17.88 8.96 -18.56
N ASP A 330 18.22 9.82 -19.50
CA ASP A 330 18.31 11.25 -19.23
C ASP A 330 16.94 11.92 -19.16
N ALA A 331 15.92 11.34 -19.79
CA ALA A 331 14.54 11.85 -19.71
C ALA A 331 13.91 11.64 -18.32
N VAL A 332 14.34 10.63 -17.55
CA VAL A 332 13.80 10.38 -16.20
C VAL A 332 14.46 11.23 -15.12
N ARG A 333 15.75 11.59 -15.27
CA ARG A 333 16.54 12.32 -14.27
C ARG A 333 15.92 13.64 -13.77
N PRO A 334 15.29 14.48 -14.62
CA PRO A 334 14.62 15.70 -14.16
C PRO A 334 13.54 15.44 -13.11
N TYR A 335 12.85 14.30 -13.17
CA TYR A 335 11.79 13.95 -12.22
C TYR A 335 12.33 13.45 -10.88
N LEU A 336 13.58 12.96 -10.86
CA LEU A 336 14.26 12.41 -9.68
C LEU A 336 15.01 13.47 -8.87
N ARG A 337 15.28 14.65 -9.46
CA ARG A 337 15.88 15.76 -8.73
C ARG A 337 14.89 16.25 -7.67
N LYS A 338 15.17 15.97 -6.39
CA LYS A 338 14.61 16.74 -5.27
C LYS A 338 14.90 18.20 -5.58
N GLY A 339 13.89 19.07 -5.49
CA GLY A 339 14.01 20.49 -5.77
C GLY A 339 15.02 21.18 -4.85
N GLY A 340 16.31 20.98 -5.11
CA GLY A 340 17.35 21.90 -4.71
C GLY A 340 17.20 23.14 -5.56
N LYS A 341 17.16 24.30 -4.91
CA LYS A 341 17.25 25.63 -5.50
C LYS A 341 18.00 25.58 -6.83
N LYS A 342 17.38 26.09 -7.90
CA LYS A 342 18.14 26.53 -9.08
C LYS A 342 19.25 27.44 -8.55
N SER A 343 20.49 26.97 -8.64
CA SER A 343 21.66 27.81 -8.51
C SER A 343 21.49 28.95 -9.50
N ALA A 344 21.32 30.16 -8.97
CA ALA A 344 21.56 31.37 -9.72
C ALA A 344 22.98 31.30 -10.27
N GLY A 345 23.12 31.42 -11.58
CA GLY A 345 24.43 31.48 -12.21
C GLY A 345 24.47 30.80 -13.56
N GLU A 346 23.94 31.47 -14.59
CA GLU A 346 24.65 31.66 -15.86
C GLU A 346 23.87 32.65 -16.74
N SER A 347 23.94 33.94 -16.39
CA SER A 347 23.93 34.99 -17.40
C SER A 347 25.38 35.37 -17.70
N ARG A 348 26.02 34.57 -18.57
CA ARG A 348 27.22 35.05 -19.27
C ARG A 348 26.81 36.18 -20.21
N LYS A 349 26.90 37.43 -19.73
CA LYS A 349 27.20 38.55 -20.61
C LYS A 349 28.65 38.94 -20.41
N SER A 350 29.45 38.44 -21.35
CA SER A 350 30.75 38.95 -21.74
C SER A 350 30.68 40.47 -21.96
N SER A 351 31.40 41.23 -21.15
CA SER A 351 31.87 42.57 -21.52
C SER A 351 33.26 42.79 -20.92
N ARG A 352 34.28 42.37 -21.67
CA ARG A 352 35.66 42.80 -21.44
C ARG A 352 36.26 43.30 -22.76
N GLY A 353 36.14 44.61 -22.99
CA GLY A 353 36.93 45.38 -23.94
C GLY A 353 37.16 46.77 -23.33
N LYS A 354 38.24 46.97 -22.55
CA LYS A 354 39.45 47.70 -22.97
C LYS A 354 39.15 49.03 -23.69
N LYS A 355 39.26 50.17 -22.99
CA LYS A 355 40.49 51.00 -22.98
C LYS A 355 40.29 52.31 -22.21
N SER A 356 41.26 52.59 -21.36
CA SER A 356 41.64 53.89 -20.83
C SER A 356 42.11 54.86 -21.92
N LYS A 357 41.68 56.13 -21.82
CA LYS A 357 42.31 57.42 -22.23
C LYS A 357 41.21 58.46 -22.05
N GLN A 358 41.37 59.68 -21.57
CA GLN A 358 42.47 60.49 -21.04
C GLN A 358 41.75 61.71 -20.39
N THR A 359 42.28 62.24 -19.29
CA THR A 359 42.28 63.67 -18.87
C THR A 359 41.29 64.61 -19.59
N ARG A 360 40.45 65.36 -18.87
CA ARG A 360 40.86 66.45 -17.97
C ARG A 360 39.77 66.74 -16.95
#